data_AF-A0A1S0U7T0-F1
#
_entry.id   AF-A0A1S0U7T0-F1
#
_cell.length_a   1.000
_cell.length_b   1.000
_cell.length_c   1.000
_cell.angle_alpha   90.00
_cell.angle_beta   90.00
_cell.angle_gamma   90.00
#
_symmetry.space_group_name_H-M   'P 1'
#
loop_
_entity.id
_entity.type
_entity.pdbx_description
1 polymer ?
#
loop_
_entity_poly.entity_id
_entity_poly.type
_entity_poly.pdbx_seq_one_letter_code
_entity_poly.pdbx_strand_id
1 'polypeptide(L)'
;MDSTSRMALMTFGIVTSYHIKKIGFYLKWSGRVRSNWKNTRLTQNIRGANEDESGKKDNGDVVDELKRRLLPTLTATYEQGGCVTVWRMPTEISQSRLAGRYKPSNACTIIAVKLTEYIYREGIILRPTQISLPSKRNGVRSHPRFHPRNWPSKILAEFEKARPITRCSAQLLNAFINAIIEGNEIHEQQMAKRRPICSCCDRHAETFTIPQALEGCGNVFREIEYVTVHGKIIYKLKQFLLAPIKSDFLKDHLQIYMILIVFERSVLLVYERECNAIFLLDTHTHLKTRNMKTGGLIAMCPLNNLDCLIKWMCRNIFPETACKLNCDQSFEVSVLTFKGQLSKDEHPLFVPRVVETLHLFPGQHIEQTFHPVTHANEMY
;
A
#
# COMPACT_ATOMS: atom_id res chain seq x y z
N MET A 1 -31.47 -9.73 -39.53
CA MET A 1 -30.58 -9.99 -38.39
C MET A 1 -31.24 -9.43 -37.15
N ASP A 2 -31.58 -10.31 -36.23
CA ASP A 2 -32.37 -10.03 -35.04
C ASP A 2 -31.61 -9.17 -34.01
N SER A 3 -32.32 -8.36 -33.22
CA SER A 3 -31.73 -7.41 -32.25
C SER A 3 -30.84 -8.11 -31.21
N THR A 4 -31.18 -9.36 -30.89
CA THR A 4 -30.47 -10.28 -30.01
C THR A 4 -29.10 -10.68 -30.57
N SER A 5 -28.99 -10.84 -31.89
CA SER A 5 -27.72 -11.16 -32.57
C SER A 5 -26.77 -9.96 -32.63
N ARG A 6 -27.30 -8.72 -32.71
CA ARG A 6 -26.49 -7.49 -32.64
C ARG A 6 -25.92 -7.23 -31.25
N MET A 7 -26.69 -7.53 -30.19
CA MET A 7 -26.21 -7.44 -28.81
C MET A 7 -25.14 -8.48 -28.50
N ALA A 8 -25.29 -9.72 -29.00
CA ALA A 8 -24.28 -10.76 -28.84
C ALA A 8 -22.96 -10.40 -29.53
N LEU A 9 -23.01 -9.83 -30.75
CA LEU A 9 -21.82 -9.37 -31.47
C LEU A 9 -21.14 -8.15 -30.81
N MET A 10 -21.89 -7.20 -30.25
CA MET A 10 -21.32 -6.09 -29.47
C MET A 10 -20.69 -6.56 -28.16
N THR A 11 -21.33 -7.51 -27.47
CA THR A 11 -20.80 -8.09 -26.22
C THR A 11 -19.54 -8.90 -26.49
N PHE A 12 -19.52 -9.70 -27.57
CA PHE A 12 -18.32 -10.42 -28.00
C PHE A 12 -17.20 -9.46 -28.41
N GLY A 13 -17.51 -8.38 -29.12
CA GLY A 13 -16.57 -7.33 -29.54
C GLY A 13 -15.97 -6.54 -28.38
N ILE A 14 -16.74 -6.26 -27.33
CA ILE A 14 -16.26 -5.56 -26.12
C ILE A 14 -15.40 -6.50 -25.26
N VAL A 15 -15.81 -7.76 -25.07
CA VAL A 15 -15.06 -8.76 -24.30
C VAL A 15 -13.73 -9.12 -24.99
N THR A 16 -13.73 -9.28 -26.32
CA THR A 16 -12.49 -9.49 -27.09
C THR A 16 -11.61 -8.24 -27.10
N SER A 17 -12.17 -7.02 -27.24
CA SER A 17 -11.37 -5.79 -27.17
C SER A 17 -10.72 -5.58 -25.79
N TYR A 18 -11.42 -5.95 -24.71
CA TYR A 18 -10.87 -5.85 -23.35
C TYR A 18 -9.82 -6.92 -23.04
N HIS A 19 -10.03 -8.18 -23.48
CA HIS A 19 -9.01 -9.22 -23.37
C HIS A 19 -7.79 -8.94 -24.26
N ILE A 20 -7.98 -8.43 -25.47
CA ILE A 20 -6.88 -8.01 -26.37
C ILE A 20 -6.14 -6.81 -25.79
N LYS A 21 -6.81 -5.88 -25.10
CA LYS A 21 -6.13 -4.81 -24.35
C LYS A 21 -5.36 -5.34 -23.15
N LYS A 22 -5.91 -6.26 -22.35
CA LYS A 22 -5.23 -6.87 -21.17
C LYS A 22 -4.04 -7.74 -21.59
N ILE A 23 -4.18 -8.54 -22.65
CA ILE A 23 -3.12 -9.37 -23.26
C ILE A 23 -2.09 -8.51 -23.98
N GLY A 24 -2.52 -7.51 -24.75
CA GLY A 24 -1.63 -6.53 -25.39
C GLY A 24 -0.85 -5.69 -24.39
N PHE A 25 -1.44 -5.37 -23.24
CA PHE A 25 -0.78 -4.70 -22.11
C PHE A 25 0.25 -5.63 -21.45
N TYR A 26 -0.10 -6.88 -21.15
CA TYR A 26 0.84 -7.91 -20.66
C TYR A 26 2.01 -8.15 -21.63
N LEU A 27 1.76 -8.23 -22.95
CA LEU A 27 2.76 -8.45 -23.98
C LEU A 27 3.67 -7.22 -24.19
N LYS A 28 3.11 -6.01 -24.23
CA LYS A 28 3.87 -4.76 -24.36
C LYS A 28 4.70 -4.45 -23.10
N TRP A 29 4.18 -4.80 -21.93
CA TRP A 29 4.88 -4.76 -20.63
C TRP A 29 6.01 -5.81 -20.56
N SER A 30 5.79 -7.02 -21.07
CA SER A 30 6.83 -8.06 -21.18
C SER A 30 8.01 -7.64 -22.05
N GLY A 31 7.85 -6.70 -22.98
CA GLY A 31 8.96 -6.19 -23.82
C GLY A 31 9.84 -5.14 -23.11
N ARG A 32 9.22 -4.17 -22.43
CA ARG A 32 9.89 -2.99 -21.86
C ARG A 32 10.49 -3.25 -20.48
N VAL A 33 9.83 -4.08 -19.66
CA VAL A 33 10.40 -4.56 -18.40
C VAL A 33 11.54 -5.54 -18.68
N ARG A 34 11.47 -6.35 -19.73
CA ARG A 34 12.51 -7.33 -20.11
C ARG A 34 13.83 -6.73 -20.55
N SER A 35 13.84 -5.54 -21.15
CA SER A 35 15.10 -4.82 -21.46
C SER A 35 15.74 -4.23 -20.20
N ASN A 36 14.94 -3.69 -19.28
CA ASN A 36 15.43 -2.99 -18.10
C ASN A 36 15.76 -3.93 -16.93
N TRP A 37 15.00 -5.03 -16.80
CA TRP A 37 15.18 -6.04 -15.75
C TRP A 37 16.47 -6.83 -15.91
N LYS A 38 16.90 -7.14 -17.15
CA LYS A 38 18.17 -7.85 -17.45
C LYS A 38 19.42 -7.16 -16.90
N ASN A 39 19.35 -5.87 -16.59
CA ASN A 39 20.48 -5.04 -16.16
C ASN A 39 20.40 -4.58 -14.69
N THR A 40 19.55 -5.18 -13.85
CA THR A 40 19.47 -4.83 -12.43
C THR A 40 20.45 -5.63 -11.58
N ARG A 41 20.99 -5.03 -10.50
CA ARG A 41 21.80 -5.78 -9.50
C ARG A 41 21.06 -6.96 -8.90
N LEU A 42 19.73 -6.87 -8.78
CA LEU A 42 18.88 -7.97 -8.33
C LEU A 42 18.95 -9.16 -9.31
N THR A 43 18.86 -8.93 -10.63
CA THR A 43 19.06 -9.99 -11.63
C THR A 43 20.48 -10.51 -11.74
N GLN A 44 21.49 -9.67 -11.50
CA GLN A 44 22.90 -10.10 -11.52
C GLN A 44 23.19 -11.01 -10.32
N ASN A 45 22.67 -10.67 -9.13
CA ASN A 45 22.72 -11.54 -7.95
C ASN A 45 21.87 -12.82 -8.11
N ILE A 46 20.82 -12.79 -8.93
CA ILE A 46 20.00 -13.97 -9.27
C ILE A 46 20.69 -14.87 -10.30
N ARG A 47 21.44 -14.29 -11.26
CA ARG A 47 22.19 -15.02 -12.31
C ARG A 47 23.48 -15.65 -11.81
N GLY A 48 24.21 -14.99 -10.90
CA GLY A 48 25.49 -15.49 -10.38
C GLY A 48 25.41 -16.76 -9.52
N ALA A 49 24.21 -17.31 -9.30
CA ALA A 49 24.00 -18.53 -8.52
C ALA A 49 23.67 -19.78 -9.36
N ASN A 50 23.42 -19.64 -10.66
CA ASN A 50 23.15 -20.76 -11.58
C ASN A 50 23.80 -20.47 -12.94
N GLU A 51 25.13 -20.58 -13.01
CA GLU A 51 25.79 -20.96 -14.26
C GLU A 51 25.80 -22.48 -14.32
N ASP A 52 24.68 -23.06 -14.74
CA ASP A 52 24.59 -24.37 -15.38
C ASP A 52 23.11 -24.62 -15.68
N GLU A 53 22.70 -24.23 -16.89
CA GLU A 53 21.74 -24.96 -17.73
C GLU A 53 21.29 -24.07 -18.90
N SER A 54 21.75 -24.45 -20.08
CA SER A 54 21.30 -23.94 -21.37
C SER A 54 19.86 -24.39 -21.62
N GLY A 55 18.89 -23.53 -21.29
CA GLY A 55 17.48 -23.76 -21.64
C GLY A 55 16.76 -22.44 -21.86
N LYS A 56 16.04 -22.31 -22.99
CA LYS A 56 15.07 -21.24 -23.24
C LYS A 56 13.94 -21.36 -22.19
N LYS A 57 14.11 -20.73 -21.03
CA LYS A 57 13.04 -20.60 -20.01
C LYS A 57 12.05 -19.53 -20.42
N ASP A 58 10.77 -19.85 -20.29
CA ASP A 58 9.64 -19.04 -20.76
C ASP A 58 9.34 -17.89 -19.78
N ASN A 59 8.78 -16.78 -20.27
CA ASN A 59 8.79 -15.50 -19.55
C ASN A 59 7.91 -15.43 -18.27
N GLY A 60 6.99 -16.38 -18.07
CA GLY A 60 6.26 -16.53 -16.80
C GLY A 60 7.18 -16.88 -15.62
N ASP A 61 8.32 -17.54 -15.88
CA ASP A 61 9.22 -18.02 -14.85
C ASP A 61 9.91 -16.90 -14.05
N VAL A 62 10.14 -15.71 -14.61
CA VAL A 62 10.98 -14.68 -13.93
C VAL A 62 10.24 -13.96 -12.80
N VAL A 63 8.97 -13.61 -13.02
CA VAL A 63 8.12 -12.99 -11.97
C VAL A 63 7.79 -14.04 -10.90
N ASP A 64 7.54 -15.28 -11.29
CA ASP A 64 7.29 -16.36 -10.34
C ASP A 64 8.56 -16.80 -9.60
N GLU A 65 9.74 -16.68 -10.19
CA GLU A 65 11.03 -16.88 -9.52
C GLU A 65 11.32 -15.75 -8.53
N LEU A 66 11.03 -14.49 -8.89
CA LEU A 66 11.14 -13.36 -7.97
C LEU A 66 10.21 -13.55 -6.76
N LYS A 67 8.96 -13.97 -7.00
CA LYS A 67 8.01 -14.33 -5.93
C LYS A 67 8.57 -15.46 -5.06
N ARG A 68 9.04 -16.55 -5.68
CA ARG A 68 9.63 -17.71 -4.97
C ARG A 68 10.81 -17.31 -4.09
N ARG A 69 11.65 -16.37 -4.52
CA ARG A 69 12.83 -15.92 -3.77
C ARG A 69 12.54 -14.83 -2.74
N LEU A 70 11.61 -13.90 -3.01
CA LEU A 70 11.29 -12.79 -2.11
C LEU A 70 10.37 -13.19 -0.97
N LEU A 71 9.31 -13.96 -1.25
CA LEU A 71 8.29 -14.29 -0.24
C LEU A 71 8.86 -14.96 1.02
N PRO A 72 9.84 -15.88 0.93
CA PRO A 72 10.47 -16.46 2.12
C PRO A 72 11.27 -15.45 2.96
N THR A 73 11.76 -14.38 2.35
CA THR A 73 12.62 -13.38 3.01
C THR A 73 11.84 -12.25 3.68
N LEU A 74 10.56 -12.06 3.33
CA LEU A 74 9.68 -11.06 3.92
C LEU A 74 9.07 -11.56 5.23
N THR A 75 9.93 -11.66 6.23
CA THR A 75 9.55 -11.98 7.60
C THR A 75 9.20 -10.71 8.37
N ALA A 76 8.12 -10.74 9.14
CA ALA A 76 7.78 -9.62 10.00
C ALA A 76 8.84 -9.34 11.06
N THR A 77 8.98 -8.07 11.38
CA THR A 77 9.71 -7.58 12.54
C THR A 77 8.72 -6.94 13.51
N TYR A 78 8.93 -7.14 14.82
CA TYR A 78 8.11 -6.54 15.86
C TYR A 78 8.80 -5.27 16.36
N GLU A 79 8.14 -4.13 16.21
CA GLU A 79 8.69 -2.82 16.53
C GLU A 79 7.81 -2.07 17.53
N GLN A 80 8.34 -0.95 18.06
CA GLN A 80 7.64 -0.10 19.04
C GLN A 80 7.14 -0.92 20.24
N GLY A 81 8.04 -1.65 20.91
CA GLY A 81 7.67 -2.53 22.03
C GLY A 81 6.86 -3.76 21.63
N GLY A 82 6.83 -4.10 20.33
CA GLY A 82 6.07 -5.22 19.79
C GLY A 82 4.60 -4.92 19.52
N CYS A 83 4.22 -3.64 19.52
CA CYS A 83 2.88 -3.15 19.19
C CYS A 83 2.64 -3.01 17.69
N VAL A 84 3.72 -2.88 16.90
CA VAL A 84 3.65 -2.73 15.44
C VAL A 84 4.40 -3.87 14.78
N THR A 85 3.72 -4.60 13.90
CA THR A 85 4.30 -5.68 13.09
C THR A 85 4.66 -5.10 11.72
N VAL A 86 5.91 -5.21 11.29
CA VAL A 86 6.39 -4.56 10.06
C VAL A 86 7.08 -5.56 9.13
N TRP A 87 6.60 -5.63 7.89
CA TRP A 87 7.28 -6.26 6.77
C TRP A 87 7.99 -5.17 5.97
N ARG A 88 9.32 -5.22 5.91
CA ARG A 88 10.11 -4.30 5.08
C ARG A 88 10.64 -5.01 3.87
N MET A 89 10.51 -4.36 2.73
CA MET A 89 10.90 -4.93 1.46
C MET A 89 12.36 -4.55 1.16
N PRO A 90 13.06 -5.33 0.33
CA PRO A 90 14.34 -4.91 -0.24
C PRO A 90 14.23 -3.55 -0.93
N THR A 91 15.33 -2.79 -0.99
CA THR A 91 15.35 -1.42 -1.55
C THR A 91 14.82 -1.35 -2.98
N GLU A 92 15.04 -2.42 -3.74
CA GLU A 92 14.60 -2.61 -5.12
C GLU A 92 13.08 -2.64 -5.26
N ILE A 93 12.35 -3.02 -4.20
CA ILE A 93 10.90 -3.01 -4.15
C ILE A 93 10.43 -1.72 -3.49
N SER A 94 10.58 -0.63 -4.23
CA SER A 94 10.02 0.68 -3.89
C SER A 94 9.62 1.41 -5.15
N GLN A 95 8.74 2.40 -5.04
CA GLN A 95 8.22 3.12 -6.21
C GLN A 95 9.29 3.81 -7.05
N SER A 96 10.44 4.13 -6.46
CA SER A 96 11.55 4.79 -7.16
C SER A 96 12.60 3.82 -7.72
N ARG A 97 12.52 2.52 -7.41
CA ARG A 97 13.56 1.52 -7.77
C ARG A 97 13.03 0.31 -8.53
N LEU A 98 11.76 -0.04 -8.32
CA LEU A 98 11.15 -1.22 -8.92
C LEU A 98 11.23 -1.16 -10.45
N ALA A 99 11.44 -2.33 -11.08
CA ALA A 99 11.66 -2.47 -12.52
C ALA A 99 12.88 -1.70 -13.08
N GLY A 100 13.91 -1.49 -12.25
CA GLY A 100 15.16 -0.85 -12.68
C GLY A 100 15.06 0.65 -12.85
N ARG A 101 14.12 1.31 -12.16
CA ARG A 101 14.02 2.77 -12.16
C ARG A 101 15.22 3.41 -11.47
N TYR A 102 15.80 4.41 -12.12
CA TYR A 102 16.90 5.22 -11.60
C TYR A 102 16.46 6.65 -11.24
N LYS A 103 15.26 7.06 -11.65
CA LYS A 103 14.67 8.37 -11.34
C LYS A 103 13.73 8.25 -10.13
N PRO A 104 13.66 9.29 -9.26
CA PRO A 104 12.62 9.38 -8.23
C PRO A 104 11.22 9.24 -8.82
N SER A 105 10.29 8.71 -8.03
CA SER A 105 8.87 8.63 -8.38
C SER A 105 8.04 9.55 -7.49
N ASN A 106 7.13 10.30 -8.12
CA ASN A 106 6.12 11.17 -7.48
C ASN A 106 4.70 10.61 -7.67
N ALA A 107 4.59 9.30 -7.92
CA ALA A 107 3.33 8.63 -8.22
C ALA A 107 2.60 8.10 -6.96
N CYS A 108 3.06 8.43 -5.76
CA CYS A 108 2.62 7.81 -4.51
C CYS A 108 1.08 7.84 -4.30
N THR A 109 0.41 8.95 -4.62
CA THR A 109 -1.05 9.05 -4.51
C THR A 109 -1.77 8.12 -5.49
N ILE A 110 -1.32 8.06 -6.74
CA ILE A 110 -1.87 7.15 -7.77
C ILE A 110 -1.63 5.69 -7.36
N ILE A 111 -0.42 5.38 -6.87
CA ILE A 111 -0.06 4.04 -6.39
C ILE A 111 -0.95 3.63 -5.22
N ALA A 112 -1.24 4.52 -4.26
CA ALA A 112 -2.14 4.25 -3.14
C ALA A 112 -3.57 3.95 -3.59
N VAL A 113 -4.09 4.70 -4.58
CA VAL A 113 -5.40 4.43 -5.20
C VAL A 113 -5.39 3.07 -5.91
N LYS A 114 -4.36 2.76 -6.70
CA LYS A 114 -4.24 1.47 -7.38
C LYS A 114 -4.13 0.30 -6.42
N LEU A 115 -3.37 0.46 -5.33
CA LEU A 115 -3.24 -0.56 -4.29
C LEU A 115 -4.58 -0.84 -3.61
N THR A 116 -5.36 0.21 -3.35
CA THR A 116 -6.75 0.08 -2.87
C THR A 116 -7.59 -0.74 -3.84
N GLU A 117 -7.49 -0.45 -5.13
CA GLU A 117 -8.22 -1.18 -6.17
C GLU A 117 -7.83 -2.66 -6.26
N TYR A 118 -6.53 -2.98 -6.22
CA TYR A 118 -6.07 -4.37 -6.21
C TYR A 118 -6.56 -5.14 -4.97
N ILE A 119 -6.41 -4.56 -3.77
CA ILE A 119 -6.86 -5.18 -2.52
C ILE A 119 -8.36 -5.48 -2.58
N TYR A 120 -9.15 -4.50 -3.02
CA TYR A 120 -10.59 -4.64 -3.07
C TYR A 120 -11.05 -5.63 -4.14
N ARG A 121 -10.60 -5.48 -5.40
CA ARG A 121 -11.08 -6.32 -6.53
C ARG A 121 -10.65 -7.78 -6.40
N GLU A 122 -9.48 -8.04 -5.82
CA GLU A 122 -8.98 -9.40 -5.59
C GLU A 122 -9.49 -10.01 -4.27
N GLY A 123 -10.21 -9.25 -3.44
CA GLY A 123 -10.75 -9.75 -2.18
C GLY A 123 -9.65 -10.08 -1.16
N ILE A 124 -8.58 -9.28 -1.09
CA ILE A 124 -7.43 -9.59 -0.25
C ILE A 124 -7.76 -9.31 1.22
N ILE A 125 -7.89 -10.37 2.01
CA ILE A 125 -8.04 -10.28 3.47
C ILE A 125 -6.68 -9.92 4.09
N LEU A 126 -6.64 -8.84 4.87
CA LEU A 126 -5.41 -8.37 5.49
C LEU A 126 -5.23 -9.01 6.87
N ARG A 127 -4.48 -10.13 6.91
CA ARG A 127 -4.16 -10.81 8.17
C ARG A 127 -2.73 -11.35 8.18
N PRO A 128 -2.05 -11.35 9.35
CA PRO A 128 -0.78 -12.05 9.49
C PRO A 128 -0.95 -13.54 9.20
N THR A 129 -0.14 -14.10 8.30
CA THR A 129 -0.10 -15.56 8.11
C THR A 129 0.85 -16.15 9.14
N GLN A 130 0.32 -16.87 10.13
CA GLN A 130 1.13 -17.58 11.12
C GLN A 130 1.67 -18.88 10.52
N ILE A 131 2.97 -19.13 10.67
CA ILE A 131 3.54 -20.46 10.44
C ILE A 131 3.61 -21.18 11.79
N SER A 132 2.81 -22.23 11.96
CA SER A 132 3.06 -23.22 12.99
C SER A 132 4.34 -23.98 12.60
N LEU A 133 5.36 -23.95 13.46
CA LEU A 133 6.51 -24.83 13.34
C LEU A 133 6.00 -26.29 13.29
N PRO A 134 6.52 -27.15 12.40
CA PRO A 134 6.07 -28.52 12.30
C PRO A 134 6.24 -29.21 13.65
N SER A 135 5.11 -29.60 14.24
CA SER A 135 5.06 -30.46 15.42
C SER A 135 5.75 -31.78 15.07
N LYS A 136 6.89 -32.05 15.72
CA LYS A 136 7.53 -33.37 15.65
C LYS A 136 6.61 -34.41 16.30
N ARG A 137 5.77 -35.07 15.49
CA ARG A 137 5.11 -36.37 15.78
C ARG A 137 4.94 -37.09 14.43
N ASN A 138 5.36 -38.33 14.20
CA ASN A 138 5.92 -39.38 15.03
C ASN A 138 6.79 -40.30 14.15
N GLY A 139 7.97 -40.66 14.66
CA GLY A 139 8.80 -41.75 14.16
C GLY A 139 9.53 -42.37 15.34
N VAL A 140 9.11 -43.57 15.72
CA VAL A 140 9.46 -44.31 16.94
C VAL A 140 10.92 -44.80 16.89
N ARG A 141 11.78 -44.41 17.85
CA ARG A 141 12.39 -45.24 18.93
C ARG A 141 13.62 -44.58 19.62
N SER A 142 13.68 -44.83 20.93
CA SER A 142 14.81 -44.77 21.90
C SER A 142 15.48 -43.43 22.24
N HIS A 143 15.12 -42.83 23.39
CA HIS A 143 15.98 -42.58 24.59
C HIS A 143 15.35 -41.58 25.60
N PRO A 144 15.84 -41.53 26.85
CA PRO A 144 15.08 -41.82 28.07
C PRO A 144 14.11 -40.71 28.51
N ARG A 145 13.12 -41.08 29.33
CA ARG A 145 12.15 -40.17 29.95
C ARG A 145 12.87 -39.15 30.83
N PHE A 146 12.99 -37.92 30.33
CA PHE A 146 13.33 -36.77 31.15
C PHE A 146 12.05 -36.28 31.86
N HIS A 147 11.98 -36.47 33.18
CA HIS A 147 11.06 -35.75 34.05
C HIS A 147 11.79 -34.50 34.57
N PRO A 148 11.49 -33.28 34.08
CA PRO A 148 12.22 -32.10 34.49
C PRO A 148 11.53 -31.51 35.71
N ARG A 149 11.90 -31.97 36.91
CA ARG A 149 11.52 -31.25 38.14
C ARG A 149 12.41 -30.03 38.41
N ASN A 150 13.48 -29.83 37.64
CA ASN A 150 14.49 -28.79 37.85
C ASN A 150 14.92 -28.08 36.54
N TRP A 151 14.00 -27.66 35.68
CA TRP A 151 14.38 -26.82 34.54
C TRP A 151 14.47 -25.33 34.92
N PRO A 152 15.59 -24.64 34.57
CA PRO A 152 15.74 -23.22 34.87
C PRO A 152 14.70 -22.38 34.11
N SER A 153 14.06 -21.44 34.81
CA SER A 153 12.97 -20.58 34.32
C SER A 153 13.31 -19.82 33.03
N LYS A 154 14.59 -19.65 32.71
CA LYS A 154 15.07 -19.03 31.46
C LYS A 154 14.70 -19.82 30.19
N ILE A 155 14.71 -21.17 30.24
CA ILE A 155 14.47 -21.99 29.04
C ILE A 155 12.97 -22.05 28.71
N LEU A 156 12.10 -22.08 29.72
CA LEU A 156 10.67 -21.91 29.53
C LEU A 156 10.35 -20.50 28.96
N ALA A 157 11.01 -19.45 29.48
CA ALA A 157 10.82 -18.08 29.00
C ALA A 157 11.34 -17.86 27.56
N GLU A 158 12.32 -18.64 27.08
CA GLU A 158 12.76 -18.56 25.69
C GLU A 158 11.79 -19.24 24.71
N PHE A 159 11.13 -20.33 25.12
CA PHE A 159 10.08 -20.96 24.32
C PHE A 159 8.78 -20.13 24.29
N GLU A 160 8.40 -19.48 25.39
CA GLU A 160 7.27 -18.54 25.41
C GLU A 160 7.54 -17.23 24.65
N LYS A 161 8.83 -16.86 24.44
CA LYS A 161 9.25 -15.68 23.66
C LYS A 161 9.27 -15.87 22.14
N ALA A 162 9.18 -17.09 21.64
CA ALA A 162 9.16 -17.35 20.19
C ALA A 162 7.77 -17.03 19.61
N ARG A 163 7.47 -15.74 19.40
CA ARG A 163 6.28 -15.32 18.64
C ARG A 163 6.30 -16.00 17.26
N PRO A 164 5.17 -16.50 16.75
CA PRO A 164 5.13 -17.14 15.43
C PRO A 164 5.67 -16.19 14.36
N ILE A 165 6.45 -16.76 13.44
CA ILE A 165 6.94 -16.05 12.25
C ILE A 165 5.72 -15.69 11.42
N THR A 166 5.42 -14.40 11.31
CA THR A 166 4.34 -13.91 10.47
C THR A 166 4.89 -13.50 9.11
N ARG A 167 4.40 -14.15 8.04
CA ARG A 167 4.75 -13.80 6.65
C ARG A 167 3.70 -12.89 6.04
N CYS A 168 4.15 -12.00 5.16
CA CYS A 168 3.26 -11.25 4.28
C CYS A 168 2.57 -12.23 3.32
N SER A 169 1.27 -12.04 3.05
CA SER A 169 0.58 -12.89 2.08
C SER A 169 1.11 -12.63 0.67
N ALA A 170 1.16 -13.68 -0.16
CA ALA A 170 1.62 -13.57 -1.54
C ALA A 170 0.69 -12.67 -2.38
N GLN A 171 -0.61 -12.75 -2.14
CA GLN A 171 -1.61 -11.90 -2.78
C GLN A 171 -1.35 -10.43 -2.47
N LEU A 172 -1.13 -10.07 -1.20
CA LEU A 172 -0.87 -8.69 -0.82
C LEU A 172 0.44 -8.15 -1.42
N LEU A 173 1.49 -8.97 -1.44
CA LEU A 173 2.75 -8.58 -2.08
C LEU A 173 2.57 -8.35 -3.59
N ASN A 174 1.78 -9.21 -4.25
CA ASN A 174 1.50 -9.05 -5.68
C ASN A 174 0.72 -7.76 -5.95
N ALA A 175 -0.34 -7.50 -5.19
CA ALA A 175 -1.09 -6.25 -5.26
C ALA A 175 -0.18 -5.03 -5.05
N PHE A 176 0.72 -5.09 -4.07
CA PHE A 176 1.69 -4.04 -3.77
C PHE A 176 2.64 -3.77 -4.94
N ILE A 177 3.23 -4.82 -5.53
CA ILE A 177 4.14 -4.72 -6.68
C ILE A 177 3.40 -4.19 -7.92
N ASN A 178 2.22 -4.73 -8.22
CA ASN A 178 1.42 -4.33 -9.37
C ASN A 178 0.95 -2.88 -9.26
N ALA A 179 0.54 -2.44 -8.06
CA ALA A 179 0.16 -1.06 -7.82
C ALA A 179 1.31 -0.08 -8.07
N ILE A 180 2.54 -0.43 -7.65
CA ILE A 180 3.72 0.40 -7.94
C ILE A 180 3.95 0.53 -9.44
N ILE A 181 3.90 -0.59 -10.16
CA ILE A 181 4.17 -0.63 -11.60
C ILE A 181 3.13 0.20 -12.34
N GLU A 182 1.86 -0.13 -12.15
CA GLU A 182 0.76 0.52 -12.86
C GLU A 182 0.62 1.99 -12.45
N GLY A 183 0.78 2.31 -11.17
CA GLY A 183 0.67 3.69 -10.70
C GLY A 183 1.76 4.60 -11.26
N ASN A 184 2.99 4.09 -11.41
CA ASN A 184 4.05 4.83 -12.11
C ASN A 184 3.72 5.04 -13.60
N GLU A 185 3.17 4.05 -14.27
CA GLU A 185 2.79 4.17 -15.68
C GLU A 185 1.64 5.18 -15.87
N ILE A 186 0.61 5.13 -15.02
CA ILE A 186 -0.50 6.09 -15.04
C ILE A 186 0.05 7.50 -14.77
N HIS A 187 0.93 7.69 -13.79
CA HIS A 187 1.56 8.99 -13.52
C HIS A 187 2.28 9.54 -14.76
N GLU A 188 3.11 8.73 -15.41
CA GLU A 188 3.83 9.13 -16.64
C GLU A 188 2.87 9.51 -17.77
N GLN A 189 1.79 8.72 -17.97
CA GLN A 189 0.77 9.00 -18.97
C GLN A 189 0.01 10.31 -18.68
N GLN A 190 -0.36 10.54 -17.42
CA GLN A 190 -1.07 11.75 -17.02
C GLN A 190 -0.17 12.99 -17.12
N MET A 191 1.11 12.86 -16.75
CA MET A 191 2.10 13.92 -16.94
C MET A 191 2.35 14.24 -18.42
N ALA A 192 2.34 13.23 -19.30
CA ALA A 192 2.45 13.45 -20.75
C ALA A 192 1.25 14.23 -21.32
N LYS A 193 0.03 14.02 -20.79
CA LYS A 193 -1.18 14.77 -21.18
C LYS A 193 -1.17 16.23 -20.70
N ARG A 194 -0.51 16.51 -19.57
CA ARG A 194 -0.46 17.85 -18.94
C ARG A 194 0.51 18.83 -19.58
N ARG A 195 1.22 18.47 -20.65
CA ARG A 195 2.21 19.34 -21.32
C ARG A 195 1.59 20.64 -21.82
N PRO A 196 1.99 21.83 -21.33
CA PRO A 196 1.78 23.09 -22.02
C PRO A 196 3.00 23.44 -22.89
N ILE A 197 2.80 24.44 -23.74
CA ILE A 197 3.67 24.96 -24.81
C ILE A 197 5.07 25.45 -24.35
N CYS A 198 5.37 25.49 -23.05
CA CYS A 198 6.60 26.10 -22.51
C CYS A 198 7.43 25.15 -21.63
N SER A 199 8.74 25.14 -21.86
CA SER A 199 9.73 24.21 -21.31
C SER A 199 10.35 24.61 -19.96
N CYS A 200 9.84 25.66 -19.29
CA CYS A 200 10.53 26.27 -18.15
C CYS A 200 10.22 25.66 -16.76
N CYS A 201 9.28 24.71 -16.65
CA CYS A 201 8.93 24.09 -15.36
C CYS A 201 9.14 22.57 -15.42
N ASP A 202 9.97 22.03 -14.52
CA ASP A 202 10.26 20.59 -14.41
C ASP A 202 9.07 19.83 -13.76
N ARG A 203 7.95 19.75 -14.48
CA ARG A 203 6.67 19.17 -13.99
C ARG A 203 6.73 17.67 -13.71
N HIS A 204 7.83 16.99 -14.05
CA HIS A 204 8.07 15.60 -13.64
C HIS A 204 8.18 15.45 -12.11
N ALA A 205 8.36 16.56 -11.39
CA ALA A 205 8.37 16.63 -9.93
C ALA A 205 6.97 16.64 -9.27
N GLU A 206 5.87 16.88 -10.02
CA GLU A 206 4.55 17.09 -9.42
C GLU A 206 3.92 15.80 -8.87
N THR A 207 3.47 15.87 -7.61
CA THR A 207 2.58 14.89 -6.97
C THR A 207 1.12 15.18 -7.31
N PHE A 208 0.30 14.13 -7.40
CA PHE A 208 -1.13 14.27 -7.68
C PHE A 208 -1.91 14.47 -6.36
N THR A 209 -2.88 15.38 -6.37
CA THR A 209 -3.94 15.39 -5.35
C THR A 209 -4.81 14.15 -5.50
N ILE A 210 -5.59 13.82 -4.47
CA ILE A 210 -6.45 12.62 -4.48
C ILE A 210 -7.48 12.66 -5.62
N PRO A 211 -8.21 13.77 -5.85
CA PRO A 211 -9.13 13.86 -7.00
C PRO A 211 -8.44 13.60 -8.34
N GLN A 212 -7.24 14.16 -8.55
CA GLN A 212 -6.49 13.94 -9.79
C GLN A 212 -6.00 12.49 -9.92
N ALA A 213 -5.63 11.84 -8.81
CA ALA A 213 -5.22 10.44 -8.80
C ALA A 213 -6.40 9.51 -9.10
N LEU A 214 -7.59 9.79 -8.52
CA LEU A 214 -8.82 9.05 -8.81
C LEU A 214 -9.20 9.15 -10.29
N GLU A 215 -9.14 10.35 -10.87
CA GLU A 215 -9.37 10.57 -12.30
C GLU A 215 -8.36 9.78 -13.15
N GLY A 216 -7.08 9.85 -12.77
CA GLY A 216 -6.02 9.09 -13.43
C GLY A 216 -6.24 7.58 -13.43
N CYS A 217 -6.85 7.06 -12.36
CA CYS A 217 -7.23 5.66 -12.18
C CYS A 217 -8.64 5.33 -12.71
N GLY A 218 -9.26 6.23 -13.48
CA GLY A 218 -10.55 5.97 -14.13
C GLY A 218 -11.76 6.04 -13.19
N ASN A 219 -11.64 6.68 -12.03
CA ASN A 219 -12.73 6.89 -11.06
C ASN A 219 -13.45 5.60 -10.62
N VAL A 220 -12.70 4.48 -10.57
CA VAL A 220 -13.18 3.19 -10.03
C VAL A 220 -13.50 3.33 -8.54
N PHE A 221 -12.72 4.12 -7.82
CA PHE A 221 -13.01 4.57 -6.47
C PHE A 221 -13.49 6.01 -6.49
N ARG A 222 -14.25 6.39 -5.45
CA ARG A 222 -14.60 7.77 -5.15
C ARG A 222 -14.17 8.11 -3.73
N GLU A 223 -13.75 9.35 -3.54
CA GLU A 223 -13.63 9.96 -2.23
C GLU A 223 -15.03 10.22 -1.68
N ILE A 224 -15.33 9.69 -0.49
CA ILE A 224 -16.61 9.94 0.19
C ILE A 224 -16.49 11.04 1.23
N GLU A 225 -15.28 11.26 1.73
CA GLU A 225 -14.99 12.38 2.61
C GLU A 225 -13.49 12.69 2.60
N TYR A 226 -13.18 13.97 2.82
CA TYR A 226 -11.85 14.54 2.87
C TYR A 226 -11.76 15.51 4.05
N VAL A 227 -10.62 15.54 4.73
CA VAL A 227 -10.31 16.57 5.71
C VAL A 227 -8.84 16.98 5.65
N THR A 228 -8.60 18.29 5.75
CA THR A 228 -7.27 18.84 6.03
C THR A 228 -7.22 19.28 7.48
N VAL A 229 -6.17 18.88 8.19
CA VAL A 229 -6.01 19.14 9.61
C VAL A 229 -4.69 19.85 9.86
N HIS A 230 -4.77 21.01 10.49
CA HIS A 230 -3.60 21.73 11.01
C HIS A 230 -3.28 21.28 12.43
N GLY A 231 -2.01 21.03 12.70
CA GLY A 231 -1.45 20.64 13.99
C GLY A 231 -0.61 19.37 13.93
N LYS A 232 0.10 19.11 15.02
CA LYS A 232 1.03 17.97 15.11
C LYS A 232 0.30 16.64 14.97
N ILE A 233 0.76 15.83 14.02
CA ILE A 233 0.19 14.50 13.67
C ILE A 233 0.05 13.61 14.90
N ILE A 234 1.09 13.62 15.75
CA ILE A 234 1.17 12.81 16.98
C ILE A 234 -0.02 13.01 17.93
N TYR A 235 -0.65 14.19 17.92
CA TYR A 235 -1.76 14.54 18.82
C TYR A 235 -3.12 14.47 18.13
N LYS A 236 -3.20 14.82 16.84
CA LYS A 236 -4.49 14.98 16.15
C LYS A 236 -4.90 13.77 15.30
N LEU A 237 -3.98 13.01 14.72
CA LEU A 237 -4.32 12.00 13.70
C LEU A 237 -5.29 10.92 14.21
N LYS A 238 -5.17 10.52 15.48
CA LYS A 238 -5.96 9.42 16.06
C LYS A 238 -7.46 9.59 15.87
N GLN A 239 -8.01 10.78 16.16
CA GLN A 239 -9.45 11.00 16.10
C GLN A 239 -9.97 10.91 14.66
N PHE A 240 -9.18 11.37 13.69
CA PHE A 240 -9.55 11.32 12.27
C PHE A 240 -9.43 9.91 11.69
N LEU A 241 -8.57 9.04 12.22
CA LEU A 241 -8.58 7.62 11.85
C LEU A 241 -9.74 6.86 12.50
N LEU A 242 -10.08 7.19 13.75
CA LEU A 242 -11.17 6.50 14.47
C LEU A 242 -12.56 6.89 13.97
N ALA A 243 -12.74 8.12 13.47
CA ALA A 243 -14.03 8.63 13.05
C ALA A 243 -14.70 7.77 11.94
N PRO A 244 -14.05 7.47 10.80
CA PRO A 244 -14.64 6.57 9.80
C PRO A 244 -14.79 5.13 10.31
N ILE A 245 -13.86 4.64 11.16
CA ILE A 245 -13.91 3.27 11.72
C ILE A 245 -15.12 3.05 12.63
N LYS A 246 -15.45 4.06 13.44
CA LYS A 246 -16.57 4.04 14.40
C LYS A 246 -17.88 4.49 13.78
N SER A 247 -17.87 4.98 12.55
CA SER A 247 -19.06 5.48 11.90
C SER A 247 -20.05 4.34 11.63
N ASP A 248 -21.30 4.52 12.06
CA ASP A 248 -22.41 3.62 11.73
C ASP A 248 -22.61 3.49 10.22
N PHE A 249 -22.19 4.52 9.48
CA PHE A 249 -22.27 4.56 8.02
C PHE A 249 -21.35 3.51 7.35
N LEU A 250 -20.18 3.23 7.93
CA LEU A 250 -19.23 2.25 7.40
C LEU A 250 -19.25 0.93 8.18
N LYS A 251 -20.23 0.71 9.05
CA LYS A 251 -20.27 -0.46 9.94
C LYS A 251 -20.28 -1.80 9.20
N ASP A 252 -20.91 -1.84 8.02
CA ASP A 252 -21.03 -3.03 7.17
C ASP A 252 -19.80 -3.21 6.25
N HIS A 253 -18.89 -2.24 6.19
CA HIS A 253 -17.67 -2.34 5.40
C HIS A 253 -16.65 -3.20 6.16
N LEU A 254 -16.26 -4.33 5.57
CA LEU A 254 -15.22 -5.22 6.13
C LEU A 254 -13.85 -4.54 6.16
N GLN A 255 -13.57 -3.75 5.11
CA GLN A 255 -12.37 -2.92 5.03
C GLN A 255 -12.73 -1.46 4.80
N ILE A 256 -12.02 -0.56 5.49
CA ILE A 256 -12.13 0.89 5.29
C ILE A 256 -10.80 1.40 4.77
N TYR A 257 -10.83 1.99 3.57
CA TYR A 257 -9.65 2.51 2.87
C TYR A 257 -9.52 4.01 3.12
N MET A 258 -8.36 4.41 3.62
CA MET A 258 -8.01 5.79 3.89
C MET A 258 -6.68 6.13 3.24
N ILE A 259 -6.58 7.26 2.55
CA ILE A 259 -5.29 7.80 2.11
C ILE A 259 -4.89 8.91 3.08
N LEU A 260 -3.68 8.82 3.61
CA LEU A 260 -3.07 9.84 4.45
C LEU A 260 -1.96 10.54 3.66
N ILE A 261 -2.05 11.87 3.54
CA ILE A 261 -1.00 12.69 2.93
C ILE A 261 -0.33 13.55 4.01
N VAL A 262 0.99 13.45 4.07
CA VAL A 262 1.85 14.21 4.99
C VAL A 262 3.14 14.58 4.28
N PHE A 263 3.48 15.87 4.25
CA PHE A 263 4.67 16.38 3.55
C PHE A 263 4.75 15.86 2.10
N GLU A 264 3.65 15.97 1.35
CA GLU A 264 3.53 15.53 -0.06
C GLU A 264 3.72 14.01 -0.28
N ARG A 265 3.81 13.21 0.79
CA ARG A 265 3.87 11.75 0.72
C ARG A 265 2.53 11.14 1.10
N SER A 266 2.00 10.35 0.17
CA SER A 266 0.77 9.60 0.34
C SER A 266 1.07 8.16 0.80
N VAL A 267 0.38 7.71 1.84
CA VAL A 267 0.37 6.32 2.30
C VAL A 267 -1.05 5.79 2.32
N LEU A 268 -1.22 4.48 2.09
CA LEU A 268 -2.51 3.82 2.20
C LEU A 268 -2.67 3.27 3.62
N LEU A 269 -3.78 3.59 4.27
CA LEU A 269 -4.24 3.01 5.51
C LEU A 269 -5.48 2.16 5.22
N VAL A 270 -5.47 0.90 5.68
CA VAL A 270 -6.62 0.00 5.57
C VAL A 270 -6.97 -0.51 6.95
N TYR A 271 -8.15 -0.16 7.45
CA TYR A 271 -8.71 -0.82 8.62
C TYR A 271 -9.36 -2.13 8.19
N GLU A 272 -8.92 -3.24 8.78
CA GLU A 272 -9.48 -4.58 8.60
C GLU A 272 -10.32 -4.95 9.83
N ARG A 273 -11.63 -5.11 9.61
CA ARG A 273 -12.59 -5.34 10.70
C ARG A 273 -12.45 -6.75 11.28
N GLU A 274 -12.14 -7.75 10.45
CA GLU A 274 -12.03 -9.15 10.89
C GLU A 274 -10.99 -9.32 12.02
N CYS A 275 -9.84 -8.64 11.91
CA CYS A 275 -8.77 -8.68 12.92
C CYS A 275 -8.65 -7.42 13.78
N ASN A 276 -9.59 -6.47 13.63
CA ASN A 276 -9.60 -5.18 14.34
C ASN A 276 -8.22 -4.49 14.34
N ALA A 277 -7.63 -4.34 13.15
CA ALA A 277 -6.29 -3.80 12.98
C ALA A 277 -6.22 -2.81 11.81
N ILE A 278 -5.28 -1.87 11.91
CA ILE A 278 -4.93 -0.96 10.81
C ILE A 278 -3.65 -1.45 10.16
N PHE A 279 -3.69 -1.54 8.84
CA PHE A 279 -2.56 -1.77 7.97
C PHE A 279 -2.14 -0.46 7.32
N LEU A 280 -0.86 -0.12 7.41
CA LEU A 280 -0.23 0.97 6.68
C LEU A 280 0.62 0.36 5.56
N LEU A 281 0.38 0.79 4.34
CA LEU A 281 1.12 0.38 3.16
C LEU A 281 1.82 1.60 2.57
N ASP A 282 3.15 1.55 2.57
CA ASP A 282 3.99 2.63 2.07
C ASP A 282 4.95 2.09 1.02
N THR A 283 4.98 2.71 -0.16
CA THR A 283 5.79 2.28 -1.31
C THR A 283 7.10 3.07 -1.45
N HIS A 284 7.37 4.05 -0.59
CA HIS A 284 8.61 4.83 -0.60
C HIS A 284 9.82 3.98 -0.18
N THR A 285 11.02 4.52 -0.42
CA THR A 285 12.25 4.00 0.19
C THR A 285 12.40 4.59 1.58
N HIS A 286 12.73 3.76 2.57
CA HIS A 286 12.90 4.18 3.96
C HIS A 286 14.34 4.02 4.43
N LEU A 287 14.75 4.87 5.38
CA LEU A 287 16.00 4.72 6.12
C LEU A 287 15.70 3.93 7.41
N LYS A 288 16.30 2.76 7.56
CA LYS A 288 16.14 1.93 8.78
C LYS A 288 17.18 2.30 9.85
N THR A 289 18.43 2.50 9.43
CA THR A 289 19.53 2.98 10.28
C THR A 289 20.43 3.88 9.42
N ARG A 290 21.43 4.53 10.05
CA ARG A 290 22.29 5.55 9.42
C ARG A 290 22.88 5.13 8.05
N ASN A 291 23.01 3.83 7.79
CA ASN A 291 23.56 3.29 6.53
C ASN A 291 22.69 2.21 5.85
N MET A 292 21.50 1.88 6.36
CA MET A 292 20.65 0.84 5.79
C MET A 292 19.36 1.42 5.22
N LYS A 293 19.21 1.32 3.90
CA LYS A 293 17.96 1.62 3.19
C LYS A 293 17.12 0.35 3.05
N THR A 294 15.82 0.51 3.16
CA THR A 294 14.83 -0.51 2.82
C THR A 294 13.89 0.06 1.75
N GLY A 295 13.23 -0.82 1.02
CA GLY A 295 12.21 -0.42 0.05
C GLY A 295 10.92 -0.04 0.77
N GLY A 296 9.80 -0.28 0.09
CA GLY A 296 8.48 -0.14 0.66
C GLY A 296 8.29 -1.03 1.88
N LEU A 297 7.20 -0.80 2.59
CA LEU A 297 6.85 -1.54 3.78
C LEU A 297 5.34 -1.70 3.94
N ILE A 298 4.99 -2.71 4.73
CA ILE A 298 3.64 -2.90 5.25
C ILE A 298 3.79 -2.96 6.77
N ALA A 299 3.05 -2.12 7.49
CA ALA A 299 2.96 -2.16 8.94
C ALA A 299 1.54 -2.52 9.35
N MET A 300 1.39 -3.32 10.40
CA MET A 300 0.11 -3.68 11.00
C MET A 300 0.14 -3.34 12.49
N CYS A 301 -0.94 -2.74 12.97
CA CYS A 301 -1.14 -2.46 14.38
C CYS A 301 -2.60 -2.76 14.77
N PRO A 302 -2.85 -3.52 15.85
CA PRO A 302 -4.18 -3.62 16.44
C PRO A 302 -4.74 -2.23 16.77
N LEU A 303 -6.05 -2.02 16.61
CA LEU A 303 -6.68 -0.72 16.80
C LEU A 303 -6.47 -0.17 18.23
N ASN A 304 -6.44 -1.05 19.23
CA ASN A 304 -6.20 -0.69 20.63
C ASN A 304 -4.81 -0.06 20.86
N ASN A 305 -3.86 -0.30 19.94
CA ASN A 305 -2.50 0.21 20.00
C ASN A 305 -2.26 1.38 19.02
N LEU A 306 -3.32 2.05 18.54
CA LEU A 306 -3.22 3.08 17.50
C LEU A 306 -2.23 4.22 17.84
N ASP A 307 -2.12 4.63 19.11
CA ASP A 307 -1.12 5.62 19.53
C ASP A 307 0.32 5.15 19.26
N CYS A 308 0.58 3.85 19.37
CA CYS A 308 1.87 3.26 19.06
C CYS A 308 2.15 3.30 17.56
N LEU A 309 1.14 3.02 16.71
CA LEU A 309 1.29 3.15 15.26
C LEU A 309 1.59 4.60 14.87
N ILE A 310 0.87 5.58 15.41
CA ILE A 310 1.08 7.00 15.11
C ILE A 310 2.48 7.45 15.53
N LYS A 311 2.94 7.07 16.74
CA LYS A 311 4.31 7.30 17.20
C LYS A 311 5.34 6.66 16.27
N TRP A 312 5.08 5.44 15.82
CA TRP A 312 5.94 4.72 14.89
C TRP A 312 5.99 5.39 13.51
N MET A 313 4.86 5.85 12.98
CA MET A 313 4.76 6.59 11.72
C MET A 313 5.57 7.87 11.75
N CYS A 314 5.44 8.68 12.81
CA CYS A 314 6.22 9.90 12.99
C CYS A 314 7.74 9.65 13.00
N ARG A 315 8.18 8.46 13.43
CA ARG A 315 9.62 8.11 13.50
C ARG A 315 10.15 7.50 12.21
N ASN A 316 9.36 6.65 11.54
CA ASN A 316 9.85 5.77 10.47
C ASN A 316 9.35 6.18 9.07
N ILE A 317 8.20 6.84 9.01
CA ILE A 317 7.54 7.22 7.76
C ILE A 317 7.68 8.71 7.52
N PHE A 318 7.43 9.51 8.57
CA PHE A 318 7.46 10.97 8.53
C PHE A 318 8.44 11.56 9.56
N PRO A 319 9.75 11.21 9.52
CA PRO A 319 10.75 11.69 10.50
C PRO A 319 10.85 13.23 10.59
N GLU A 320 10.44 13.93 9.54
CA GLU A 320 10.35 15.39 9.46
C GLU A 320 9.41 15.97 10.55
N THR A 321 8.48 15.17 11.06
CA THR A 321 7.62 15.54 12.21
C THR A 321 8.41 15.83 13.49
N ALA A 322 9.60 15.24 13.66
CA ALA A 322 10.47 15.46 14.81
C ALA A 322 11.44 16.64 14.61
N CYS A 323 11.87 16.89 13.37
CA CYS A 323 12.86 17.94 13.06
C CYS A 323 12.21 19.32 12.91
N LYS A 324 10.97 19.39 12.45
CA LYS A 324 10.23 20.65 12.28
C LYS A 324 9.52 21.05 13.57
N LEU A 325 10.28 21.44 14.60
CA LEU A 325 9.76 21.80 15.92
C LEU A 325 8.89 23.07 15.93
N ASN A 326 9.03 23.94 14.92
CA ASN A 326 8.36 25.26 14.83
C ASN A 326 7.54 25.47 13.54
N CYS A 327 7.27 24.43 12.75
CA CYS A 327 6.47 24.58 11.52
C CYS A 327 5.04 24.12 11.78
N ASP A 328 4.06 24.84 11.22
CA ASP A 328 2.69 24.36 11.08
C ASP A 328 2.70 23.02 10.35
N GLN A 329 2.51 21.94 11.10
CA GLN A 329 2.30 20.62 10.54
C GLN A 329 0.86 20.58 10.04
N SER A 330 0.66 20.02 8.86
CA SER A 330 -0.67 19.67 8.36
C SER A 330 -0.65 18.26 7.81
N PHE A 331 -1.83 17.65 7.79
CA PHE A 331 -2.05 16.37 7.14
C PHE A 331 -3.44 16.33 6.52
N GLU A 332 -3.59 15.49 5.51
CA GLU A 332 -4.85 15.27 4.81
C GLU A 332 -5.28 13.81 5.00
N VAL A 333 -6.57 13.58 5.23
CA VAL A 333 -7.14 12.23 5.29
C VAL A 333 -8.33 12.17 4.35
N SER A 334 -8.31 11.20 3.45
CA SER A 334 -9.44 10.89 2.57
C SER A 334 -9.95 9.49 2.82
N VAL A 335 -11.26 9.31 2.86
CA VAL A 335 -11.91 8.01 2.92
C VAL A 335 -12.40 7.65 1.52
N LEU A 336 -12.06 6.45 1.05
CA LEU A 336 -12.42 5.98 -0.29
C LEU A 336 -13.46 4.86 -0.24
N THR A 337 -14.37 4.85 -1.22
CA THR A 337 -15.27 3.72 -1.47
C THR A 337 -15.26 3.32 -2.94
N PHE A 338 -15.48 2.04 -3.21
CA PHE A 338 -15.63 1.54 -4.56
C PHE A 338 -16.92 2.09 -5.21
N LYS A 339 -16.80 2.54 -6.46
CA LYS A 339 -17.90 3.01 -7.33
C LYS A 339 -17.89 2.31 -8.70
N GLY A 340 -16.88 1.50 -8.98
CA GLY A 340 -16.70 0.85 -10.26
C GLY A 340 -17.72 -0.25 -10.56
N GLN A 341 -17.63 -0.81 -11.76
CA GLN A 341 -18.32 -2.05 -12.10
C GLN A 341 -17.41 -3.24 -11.78
N LEU A 342 -18.03 -4.31 -11.28
CA LEU A 342 -17.38 -5.59 -11.04
C LEU A 342 -17.58 -6.50 -12.26
N SER A 343 -16.49 -7.13 -12.68
CA SER A 343 -16.50 -8.21 -13.65
C SER A 343 -16.68 -9.57 -12.97
N LYS A 344 -16.97 -10.63 -13.75
CA LYS A 344 -17.22 -11.98 -13.22
C LYS A 344 -16.02 -12.60 -12.51
N ASP A 345 -14.81 -12.19 -12.88
CA ASP A 345 -13.55 -12.73 -12.34
C ASP A 345 -13.07 -11.95 -11.09
N GLU A 346 -13.82 -10.94 -10.66
CA GLU A 346 -13.49 -10.13 -9.49
C GLU A 346 -14.28 -10.60 -8.27
N HIS A 347 -13.62 -10.58 -7.12
CA HIS A 347 -14.09 -11.25 -5.91
C HIS A 347 -13.98 -10.31 -4.72
N PRO A 348 -14.67 -9.15 -4.72
CA PRO A 348 -14.55 -8.21 -3.63
C PRO A 348 -15.11 -8.79 -2.33
N LEU A 349 -14.50 -8.41 -1.21
CA LEU A 349 -14.93 -8.86 0.12
C LEU A 349 -16.34 -8.39 0.47
N PHE A 350 -16.76 -7.26 -0.08
CA PHE A 350 -18.08 -6.67 0.13
C PHE A 350 -18.42 -5.77 -1.06
N VAL A 351 -19.70 -5.48 -1.25
CA VAL A 351 -20.17 -4.46 -2.21
C VAL A 351 -20.70 -3.27 -1.40
N PRO A 352 -20.12 -2.06 -1.54
CA PRO A 352 -20.62 -0.88 -0.87
C PRO A 352 -22.08 -0.61 -1.25
N ARG A 353 -22.89 -0.20 -0.27
CA ARG A 353 -24.24 0.30 -0.55
C ARG A 353 -24.16 1.63 -1.31
N VAL A 354 -25.21 1.98 -2.06
CA VAL A 354 -25.37 3.32 -2.65
C VAL A 354 -25.63 4.30 -1.52
N VAL A 355 -25.03 5.49 -1.59
CA VAL A 355 -24.91 6.41 -0.45
C VAL A 355 -25.29 7.82 -0.90
N GLU A 356 -26.19 8.43 -0.12
CA GLU A 356 -26.37 9.87 -0.01
C GLU A 356 -25.47 10.41 1.13
N THR A 357 -24.83 11.55 0.88
CA THR A 357 -23.71 12.10 1.68
C THR A 357 -24.05 12.33 3.16
N LEU A 358 -23.17 11.83 4.05
CA LEU A 358 -23.14 12.11 5.49
C LEU A 358 -21.68 12.37 5.91
N HIS A 359 -21.45 13.31 6.84
CA HIS A 359 -20.13 13.65 7.38
C HIS A 359 -19.63 12.55 8.34
N LEU A 360 -18.42 12.01 8.14
CA LEU A 360 -17.77 11.02 9.02
C LEU A 360 -16.73 11.67 9.92
N PHE A 361 -16.05 12.74 9.49
CA PHE A 361 -15.03 13.39 10.29
C PHE A 361 -15.64 14.30 11.36
N PRO A 362 -14.97 14.48 12.52
CA PRO A 362 -15.41 15.44 13.53
C PRO A 362 -15.51 16.83 12.91
N GLY A 363 -16.62 17.53 13.14
CA GLY A 363 -16.77 18.92 12.72
C GLY A 363 -15.62 19.76 13.25
N GLN A 364 -14.90 20.44 12.38
CA GLN A 364 -13.99 21.50 12.83
C GLN A 364 -14.86 22.64 13.36
N HIS A 365 -14.58 23.13 14.56
CA HIS A 365 -14.94 24.50 14.88
C HIS A 365 -14.23 25.36 13.83
N ILE A 366 -15.00 25.89 12.89
CA ILE A 366 -14.51 26.86 11.94
C ILE A 366 -14.25 28.12 12.77
N GLU A 367 -13.02 28.34 13.22
CA GLU A 367 -12.57 29.69 13.56
C GLU A 367 -12.47 30.45 12.24
N GLN A 368 -13.62 30.94 11.79
CA GLN A 368 -13.74 31.91 10.71
C GLN A 368 -13.31 33.28 11.25
N THR A 369 -12.04 33.42 11.63
CA THR A 369 -11.42 34.75 11.66
C THR A 369 -11.01 35.10 10.23
N PHE A 370 -12.02 35.39 9.40
CA PHE A 370 -11.83 36.39 8.37
C PHE A 370 -11.60 37.70 9.12
N HIS A 371 -10.34 38.09 9.31
CA HIS A 371 -10.05 39.49 9.53
C HIS A 371 -10.32 40.19 8.20
N PRO A 372 -11.32 41.08 8.11
CA PRO A 372 -11.41 41.96 6.95
C PRO A 372 -10.15 42.79 6.96
N VAL A 373 -9.42 42.81 5.85
CA VAL A 373 -8.43 43.85 5.58
C VAL A 373 -9.23 45.14 5.45
N THR A 374 -9.45 45.85 6.56
CA THR A 374 -9.82 47.25 6.51
C THR A 374 -8.58 48.00 6.05
N HIS A 375 -8.53 48.29 4.75
CA HIS A 375 -7.78 49.43 4.24
C HIS A 375 -8.40 50.69 4.85
N ALA A 376 -7.89 51.10 6.01
CA ALA A 376 -8.04 52.45 6.49
C ALA A 376 -7.07 53.32 5.69
N ASN A 377 -7.62 54.13 4.80
CA ASN A 377 -7.03 55.40 4.40
C ASN A 377 -6.73 56.20 5.66
N GLU A 378 -5.47 56.49 5.94
CA GLU A 378 -5.12 57.71 6.66
C GLU A 378 -3.97 58.39 5.92
N MET A 379 -4.33 59.52 5.32
CA MET A 379 -3.40 60.59 4.97
C MET A 379 -2.61 60.99 6.22
N TYR A 380 -1.29 61.03 6.12
CA TYR A 380 -0.45 62.21 6.40
C TYR A 380 0.95 61.98 5.84
#